data_AF-A0A812V4R8-F1
#
_entry.id   AF-A0A812V4R8-F1
#
_cell.length_a   1.000
_cell.length_b   1.000
_cell.length_c   1.000
_cell.angle_alpha   90.00
_cell.angle_beta   90.00
_cell.angle_gamma   90.00
#
_symmetry.space_group_name_H-M   'P 1'
#
loop_
_entity.id
_entity.type
_entity.pdbx_description
1 polymer ?
#
loop_
_entity_poly.entity_id
_entity_poly.type
_entity_poly.pdbx_seq_one_letter_code
_entity_poly.pdbx_strand_id
1 'polypeptide(L)'
;MDVRSLNHLDYDELQAQLQERGLNTSGKKFTLVERLSAALQAEERHDGDAVEESTATCDPYLDPYFFAGPQDPEHKMHRRSRSRSPRKVSSEKAKAQGLRRLAEDICGVGLQASLASLDAAVAAGSVSTKLLTELEAKLSTCITMIEMQQK
;
A
#
# COMPACT_ATOMS: atom_id res chain seq x y z
N MET A 1 0.92 7.05 12.82
CA MET A 1 2.25 7.67 13.03
C MET A 1 3.12 7.24 11.86
N ASP A 2 3.72 8.20 11.15
CA ASP A 2 4.46 7.89 9.92
C ASP A 2 5.90 7.46 10.21
N VAL A 3 6.38 6.45 9.48
CA VAL A 3 7.74 5.89 9.63
C VAL A 3 8.85 6.95 9.45
N ARG A 4 8.59 7.98 8.63
CA ARG A 4 9.55 9.07 8.36
C ARG A 4 9.76 9.98 9.56
N SER A 5 8.76 10.14 10.41
CA SER A 5 8.81 11.02 11.58
C SER A 5 9.63 10.42 12.72
N LEU A 6 9.78 9.08 12.77
CA LEU A 6 10.45 8.34 13.86
C LEU A 6 11.90 8.77 14.12
N ASN A 7 12.61 9.27 13.10
CA ASN A 7 14.00 9.72 13.25
C ASN A 7 14.13 11.06 13.99
N HIS A 8 13.04 11.83 14.07
CA HIS A 8 13.00 13.15 14.70
C HIS A 8 12.47 13.12 16.14
N LEU A 9 11.93 11.99 16.61
CA LEU A 9 11.48 11.85 18.00
C LEU A 9 12.66 11.74 18.97
N ASP A 10 12.41 12.19 20.20
CA ASP A 10 13.36 12.04 21.29
C ASP A 10 13.42 10.60 21.81
N TYR A 11 14.50 10.27 22.51
CA TYR A 11 14.72 8.92 23.03
C TYR A 11 13.59 8.48 23.99
N ASP A 12 13.13 9.41 24.83
CA ASP A 12 12.08 9.16 25.82
C ASP A 12 10.73 8.90 25.15
N GLU A 13 10.42 9.62 24.06
CA GLU A 13 9.21 9.44 23.28
C GLU A 13 9.20 8.08 22.56
N LEU A 14 10.34 7.68 21.99
CA LEU A 14 10.50 6.36 21.36
C LEU A 14 10.32 5.23 22.39
N GLN A 15 10.82 5.41 23.61
CA GLN A 15 10.63 4.43 24.68
C GLN A 15 9.17 4.35 25.13
N ALA A 16 8.50 5.50 25.30
CA ALA A 16 7.09 5.52 25.67
C ALA A 16 6.22 4.78 24.65
N GLN A 17 6.46 5.02 23.35
CA GLN A 17 5.72 4.34 22.27
C GLN A 17 6.01 2.84 22.21
N LEU A 18 7.24 2.42 22.47
CA LEU A 18 7.58 0.99 22.56
C LEU A 18 6.97 0.34 23.81
N GLN A 19 6.96 1.04 24.94
CA GLN A 19 6.38 0.56 26.18
C GLN A 19 4.86 0.39 26.08
N GLU A 20 4.17 1.34 25.46
CA GLU A 20 2.73 1.26 25.16
C GLU A 20 2.40 0.01 24.32
N ARG A 21 3.31 -0.34 23.41
CA ARG A 21 3.20 -1.52 22.53
C ARG A 21 3.73 -2.81 23.15
N GLY A 22 4.20 -2.78 24.40
CA GLY A 22 4.78 -3.95 25.08
C GLY A 22 6.09 -4.45 24.45
N LEU A 23 6.79 -3.60 23.70
CA LEU A 23 8.05 -3.91 23.04
C LEU A 23 9.24 -3.53 23.93
N ASN A 24 10.37 -4.22 23.75
CA ASN A 24 11.58 -3.94 24.52
C ASN A 24 12.03 -2.48 24.34
N THR A 25 12.29 -1.78 25.44
CA THR A 25 12.77 -0.38 25.48
C THR A 25 14.29 -0.26 25.65
N SER A 26 14.99 -1.39 25.77
CA SER A 26 16.44 -1.44 25.88
C SER A 26 17.11 -1.38 24.51
N GLY A 27 18.12 -0.52 24.39
CA GLY A 27 18.94 -0.39 23.19
C GLY A 27 19.35 1.05 22.86
N LYS A 28 20.11 1.19 21.77
CA LYS A 28 20.49 2.49 21.17
C LYS A 28 19.29 3.08 20.44
N LYS A 29 19.23 4.41 20.28
CA LYS A 29 18.14 5.14 19.60
C LYS A 29 17.75 4.51 18.26
N PHE A 30 18.72 4.16 17.41
CA PHE A 30 18.49 3.51 16.12
C PHE A 30 17.74 2.17 16.24
N THR A 31 18.10 1.33 17.21
CA THR A 31 17.44 0.03 17.41
C THR A 31 15.99 0.16 17.89
N LEU A 32 15.68 1.24 18.61
CA LEU A 32 14.32 1.56 19.04
C LEU A 32 13.47 2.01 17.86
N VAL A 33 14.02 2.89 17.01
CA VAL A 33 13.38 3.34 15.77
C VAL A 33 13.09 2.17 14.83
N GLU A 34 14.07 1.28 14.60
CA GLU A 34 13.90 0.10 13.75
C GLU A 34 12.78 -0.80 14.27
N ARG A 35 12.79 -1.11 15.57
CA ARG A 35 11.77 -1.95 16.22
C ARG A 35 10.38 -1.35 16.14
N LEU A 36 10.25 -0.05 16.37
CA LEU A 36 8.98 0.66 16.29
C LEU A 36 8.48 0.75 14.84
N SER A 37 9.37 0.97 13.88
CA SER A 37 9.03 1.00 12.46
C SER A 37 8.56 -0.36 11.93
N ALA A 38 9.17 -1.45 12.40
CA ALA A 38 8.76 -2.81 12.09
C ALA A 38 7.38 -3.13 12.69
N ALA A 39 7.11 -2.66 13.92
CA ALA A 39 5.81 -2.84 14.56
C ALA A 39 4.69 -2.12 13.80
N LEU A 40 4.93 -0.87 13.37
CA LEU A 40 3.97 -0.10 12.57
C LEU A 40 3.68 -0.77 11.21
N GLN A 41 4.71 -1.31 10.54
CA GLN A 41 4.54 -2.05 9.29
C GLN A 41 3.82 -3.40 9.48
N ALA A 42 3.97 -4.02 10.65
CA ALA A 42 3.27 -5.25 11.00
C ALA A 42 1.78 -4.97 11.27
N GLU A 43 1.46 -3.90 12.02
CA GLU A 43 0.08 -3.45 12.26
C GLU A 43 -0.65 -3.14 10.95
N GLU A 44 -0.02 -2.41 10.03
CA GLU A 44 -0.59 -2.11 8.70
C GLU A 44 -0.93 -3.38 7.88
N ARG A 45 -0.28 -4.51 8.18
CA ARG A 45 -0.57 -5.81 7.56
C ARG A 45 -1.59 -6.63 8.34
N HIS A 46 -1.81 -6.34 9.62
CA HIS A 46 -2.56 -7.19 10.56
C HIS A 46 -3.99 -6.71 10.87
N ASP A 47 -4.44 -5.57 10.33
CA ASP A 47 -5.85 -5.13 10.32
C ASP A 47 -6.81 -6.08 9.54
N GLY A 48 -6.36 -7.29 9.18
CA GLY A 48 -7.14 -8.31 8.46
C GLY A 48 -7.29 -9.66 9.17
N ASP A 49 -6.77 -9.85 10.38
CA ASP A 49 -6.86 -11.14 11.06
C ASP A 49 -7.00 -11.00 12.58
N ALA A 50 -8.24 -10.84 13.03
CA ALA A 50 -8.65 -11.06 14.42
C ALA A 50 -10.18 -11.27 14.51
N VAL A 51 -10.66 -12.50 14.30
CA VAL A 51 -11.72 -13.17 15.10
C VAL A 51 -11.52 -14.68 14.93
N GLU A 52 -10.81 -15.37 15.81
CA GLU A 52 -11.32 -16.03 17.04
C GLU A 52 -12.27 -17.24 16.81
N GLU A 53 -11.72 -18.40 17.14
CA GLU A 53 -12.29 -19.64 17.68
C GLU A 53 -13.73 -19.59 18.26
N SER A 54 -14.67 -20.39 17.72
CA SER A 54 -15.63 -21.15 18.55
C SER A 54 -16.58 -22.08 17.76
N THR A 55 -16.51 -23.35 18.18
CA THR A 55 -17.60 -24.33 18.32
C THR A 55 -18.38 -24.80 17.09
N ALA A 56 -18.00 -26.01 16.69
CA ALA A 56 -18.85 -27.06 16.15
C ALA A 56 -20.36 -26.88 16.45
N THR A 57 -21.14 -26.76 15.38
CA THR A 57 -22.54 -27.21 15.38
C THR A 57 -22.68 -28.26 14.30
N CYS A 58 -22.12 -29.44 14.58
CA CYS A 58 -22.66 -30.67 14.00
C CYS A 58 -24.01 -30.89 14.69
N ASP A 59 -25.11 -30.65 13.98
CA ASP A 59 -26.43 -31.09 14.44
C ASP A 59 -26.76 -32.43 13.73
N PRO A 60 -26.65 -33.58 14.41
CA PRO A 60 -26.97 -34.88 13.85
C PRO A 60 -28.49 -35.18 13.84
N TYR A 61 -29.36 -34.21 14.15
CA TYR A 61 -30.80 -34.43 14.33
C TYR A 61 -31.74 -33.73 13.32
N LEU A 62 -31.21 -33.17 12.23
CA LEU A 62 -32.04 -32.78 11.07
C LEU A 62 -32.30 -33.95 10.12
N ASP A 63 -32.80 -35.06 10.67
CA ASP A 63 -33.52 -36.09 9.90
C ASP A 63 -34.89 -36.36 10.55
N PRO A 64 -35.97 -35.70 10.08
CA PRO A 64 -37.32 -36.04 10.47
C PRO A 64 -37.90 -36.98 9.41
N TYR A 65 -37.69 -38.29 9.61
CA TYR A 65 -38.57 -39.38 9.17
C TYR A 65 -39.56 -39.05 8.04
N PHE A 66 -39.10 -39.09 6.79
CA PHE A 66 -40.00 -39.23 5.64
C PHE A 66 -40.15 -40.72 5.28
N PHE A 67 -41.22 -41.28 5.83
CA PHE A 67 -41.79 -42.62 5.74
C PHE A 67 -41.52 -43.46 4.47
N ALA A 68 -41.36 -44.78 4.73
CA ALA A 68 -41.84 -45.94 3.96
C ALA A 68 -41.07 -46.38 2.68
N GLY A 69 -40.42 -47.55 2.79
CA GLY A 69 -40.22 -48.45 1.62
C GLY A 69 -41.54 -49.16 1.25
N PRO A 70 -41.68 -49.72 0.02
CA PRO A 70 -40.92 -50.93 -0.36
C PRO A 70 -40.51 -51.11 -1.86
N GLN A 71 -39.48 -51.95 -2.06
CA GLN A 71 -39.15 -52.90 -3.16
C GLN A 71 -39.03 -52.51 -4.67
N ASP A 72 -37.89 -52.96 -5.25
CA ASP A 72 -37.60 -53.42 -6.63
C ASP A 72 -37.42 -52.40 -7.81
N PRO A 73 -36.80 -52.78 -8.96
CA PRO A 73 -35.38 -53.08 -9.21
C PRO A 73 -34.76 -52.18 -10.34
N GLU A 74 -33.45 -52.28 -10.56
CA GLU A 74 -32.69 -51.78 -11.74
C GLU A 74 -32.97 -50.37 -12.29
N HIS A 75 -32.13 -49.38 -11.93
CA HIS A 75 -31.95 -48.19 -12.78
C HIS A 75 -30.49 -47.68 -12.85
N LYS A 76 -29.83 -48.14 -13.92
CA LYS A 76 -28.92 -47.43 -14.84
C LYS A 76 -28.14 -46.21 -14.31
N MET A 77 -26.82 -46.38 -14.30
CA MET A 77 -25.78 -45.40 -14.64
C MET A 77 -26.00 -43.95 -14.14
N HIS A 78 -25.38 -43.61 -13.02
CA HIS A 78 -25.13 -42.21 -12.68
C HIS A 78 -23.66 -41.85 -12.84
N ARG A 79 -23.47 -41.01 -13.87
CA ARG A 79 -22.28 -40.25 -14.23
C ARG A 79 -21.32 -40.09 -13.07
N ARG A 80 -20.07 -40.55 -13.28
CA ARG A 80 -18.88 -39.96 -12.64
C ARG A 80 -19.05 -38.45 -12.62
N SER A 81 -19.32 -37.90 -11.44
CA SER A 81 -19.23 -36.48 -11.18
C SER A 81 -17.81 -36.07 -11.48
N ARG A 82 -17.60 -35.59 -12.71
CA ARG A 82 -16.42 -34.82 -13.07
C ARG A 82 -16.33 -33.74 -12.01
N SER A 83 -15.29 -33.85 -11.20
CA SER A 83 -14.69 -32.76 -10.45
C SER A 83 -14.69 -31.51 -11.33
N ARG A 84 -15.73 -30.69 -11.18
CA ARG A 84 -15.70 -29.31 -11.63
C ARG A 84 -14.76 -28.62 -10.65
N SER A 85 -13.47 -28.75 -10.94
CA SER A 85 -12.43 -27.92 -10.37
C SER A 85 -12.93 -26.46 -10.42
N PRO A 86 -12.89 -25.73 -9.30
CA PRO A 86 -13.38 -24.36 -9.26
C PRO A 86 -12.60 -23.56 -10.31
N ARG A 87 -13.32 -23.06 -11.30
CA ARG A 87 -12.76 -22.23 -12.37
C ARG A 87 -11.97 -21.08 -11.72
N LYS A 88 -10.80 -20.78 -12.28
CA LYS A 88 -9.85 -19.69 -11.96
C LYS A 88 -10.44 -18.26 -11.90
N VAL A 89 -11.77 -18.08 -11.91
CA VAL A 89 -12.45 -16.78 -11.97
C VAL A 89 -12.23 -15.92 -10.72
N SER A 90 -11.91 -16.53 -9.58
CA SER A 90 -11.59 -15.79 -8.35
C SER A 90 -10.26 -15.04 -8.44
N SER A 91 -9.26 -15.61 -9.12
CA SER A 91 -7.94 -15.00 -9.26
C SER A 91 -7.98 -13.75 -10.15
N GLU A 92 -8.74 -13.79 -11.24
CA GLU A 92 -8.83 -12.66 -12.17
C GLU A 92 -9.57 -11.47 -11.55
N LYS A 93 -10.63 -11.74 -10.77
CA LYS A 93 -11.35 -10.70 -10.02
C LYS A 93 -10.49 -10.08 -8.90
N ALA A 94 -9.71 -10.90 -8.20
CA ALA A 94 -8.74 -10.43 -7.20
C ALA A 94 -7.62 -9.59 -7.83
N LYS A 95 -7.11 -10.01 -9.00
CA LYS A 95 -6.13 -9.22 -9.78
C LYS A 95 -6.71 -7.89 -10.24
N ALA A 96 -7.94 -7.88 -10.75
CA ALA A 96 -8.60 -6.65 -11.17
C ALA A 96 -8.83 -5.68 -9.99
N GLN A 97 -9.18 -6.21 -8.80
CA GLN A 97 -9.28 -5.42 -7.58
C GLN A 97 -7.93 -4.87 -7.13
N GLY A 98 -6.86 -5.67 -7.20
CA GLY A 98 -5.51 -5.22 -6.91
C GLY A 98 -5.03 -4.10 -7.84
N LEU A 99 -5.32 -4.20 -9.14
CA LEU A 99 -5.01 -3.15 -10.12
C LEU A 99 -5.81 -1.87 -9.86
N ARG A 100 -7.07 -1.98 -9.43
CA ARG A 100 -7.88 -0.79 -9.05
C ARG A 100 -7.32 -0.11 -7.82
N ARG A 101 -6.98 -0.87 -6.78
CA ARG A 101 -6.33 -0.31 -5.58
C ARG A 101 -5.01 0.35 -5.91
N LEU A 102 -4.16 -0.30 -6.71
CA LEU A 102 -2.91 0.31 -7.17
C LEU A 102 -3.15 1.59 -7.97
N ALA A 103 -4.18 1.64 -8.82
CA ALA A 103 -4.53 2.86 -9.55
C ALA A 103 -5.02 3.97 -8.60
N GLU A 104 -5.84 3.63 -7.60
CA GLU A 104 -6.28 4.55 -6.55
C GLU A 104 -5.09 5.07 -5.72
N ASP A 105 -4.13 4.19 -5.37
CA ASP A 105 -2.91 4.54 -4.65
C ASP A 105 -2.00 5.45 -5.50
N ILE A 106 -1.81 5.14 -6.79
CA ILE A 106 -1.03 5.99 -7.71
C ILE A 106 -1.67 7.37 -7.86
N CYS A 107 -3.01 7.44 -7.92
CA CYS A 107 -3.74 8.70 -7.91
C CYS A 107 -3.59 9.42 -6.55
N GLY A 108 -3.62 8.70 -5.43
CA GLY A 108 -3.52 9.22 -4.07
C GLY A 108 -2.13 9.73 -3.67
N VAL A 109 -1.06 9.18 -4.26
CA VAL A 109 0.34 9.60 -4.02
C VAL A 109 0.64 11.00 -4.57
N GLY A 110 -0.30 11.64 -5.28
CA GLY A 110 -0.16 13.02 -5.73
C GLY A 110 0.80 13.21 -6.90
N LEU A 111 1.33 12.12 -7.47
CA LEU A 111 2.21 12.12 -8.64
C LEU A 111 1.57 12.86 -9.82
N GLN A 112 0.26 12.66 -10.03
CA GLN A 112 -0.48 13.34 -11.08
C GLN A 112 -0.53 14.86 -10.87
N ALA A 113 -0.67 15.31 -9.63
CA ALA A 113 -0.64 16.73 -9.29
C ALA A 113 0.77 17.32 -9.49
N SER A 114 1.82 16.57 -9.15
CA SER A 114 3.21 16.98 -9.43
C SER A 114 3.49 17.09 -10.92
N LEU A 115 3.04 16.11 -11.73
CA LEU A 115 3.20 16.16 -13.19
C LEU A 115 2.42 17.32 -13.81
N ALA A 116 1.17 17.55 -13.40
CA ALA A 116 0.37 18.68 -13.86
C ALA A 116 1.00 20.03 -13.48
N SER A 117 1.56 20.13 -12.26
CA SER A 117 2.30 21.32 -11.83
C SER A 117 3.56 21.54 -12.67
N LEU A 118 4.26 20.47 -13.04
CA LEU A 118 5.46 20.53 -13.88
C LEU A 118 5.10 20.97 -15.31
N ASP A 119 4.05 20.39 -15.90
CA ASP A 119 3.55 20.76 -17.22
C ASP A 119 3.08 22.22 -17.24
N ALA A 120 2.40 22.70 -16.19
CA ALA A 120 2.02 24.10 -16.07
C ALA A 120 3.25 25.02 -15.97
N ALA A 121 4.29 24.62 -15.22
CA ALA A 121 5.52 25.38 -15.08
C ALA A 121 6.33 25.44 -16.39
N VAL A 122 6.31 24.37 -17.18
CA VAL A 122 6.94 24.27 -18.51
C VAL A 122 6.14 25.09 -19.53
N ALA A 123 4.81 24.95 -19.55
CA ALA A 123 3.93 25.73 -20.44
C ALA A 123 3.98 27.23 -20.14
N ALA A 124 4.08 27.62 -18.87
CA ALA A 124 4.30 29.00 -18.46
C ALA A 124 5.73 29.50 -18.78
N GLY A 125 6.61 28.65 -19.31
CA GLY A 125 8.00 29.01 -19.64
C GLY A 125 8.82 29.43 -18.42
N SER A 126 8.38 29.12 -17.20
CA SER A 126 9.00 29.63 -15.96
C SER A 126 10.44 29.15 -15.78
N VAL A 127 10.75 27.94 -16.26
CA VAL A 127 12.10 27.37 -16.23
C VAL A 127 12.98 28.04 -17.28
N SER A 128 12.46 28.19 -18.50
CA SER A 128 13.18 28.81 -19.62
C SER A 128 13.47 30.29 -19.39
N THR A 129 12.52 31.03 -18.83
CA THR A 129 12.67 32.47 -18.51
C THR A 129 13.73 32.71 -17.47
N LYS A 130 13.79 31.90 -16.40
CA LYS A 130 14.86 31.99 -15.39
C LYS A 130 16.25 31.80 -16.02
N LEU A 131 16.43 30.78 -16.85
CA LEU A 131 17.69 30.54 -17.56
C LEU A 131 18.06 31.70 -18.48
N LEU A 132 17.07 32.27 -19.18
CA LEU A 132 17.28 33.40 -20.09
C LEU A 132 17.72 34.66 -19.34
N THR A 133 17.07 34.98 -18.21
CA THR A 133 17.47 36.12 -17.36
C THR A 133 18.85 35.94 -16.73
N GLU A 134 19.21 34.71 -16.33
CA GLU A 134 20.54 34.43 -15.78
C GLU A 134 21.63 34.58 -16.86
N LEU A 135 21.35 34.12 -18.07
CA LEU A 135 22.25 34.25 -19.20
C LEU A 135 22.43 35.71 -19.61
N GLU A 136 21.35 36.48 -19.65
CA GLU A 136 21.39 37.93 -19.89
C GLU A 136 22.27 38.64 -18.86
N ALA A 137 22.06 38.37 -17.56
CA ALA A 137 22.88 38.97 -16.49
C ALA A 137 24.37 38.63 -16.61
N LYS A 138 24.70 37.37 -16.96
CA LYS A 138 26.08 36.93 -17.20
C LYS A 138 26.70 37.63 -18.40
N LEU A 139 25.96 37.74 -19.51
CA LEU A 139 26.44 38.43 -20.70
C LEU A 139 26.66 39.93 -20.43
N SER A 140 25.74 40.60 -19.76
CA SER A 140 25.91 42.01 -19.35
C SER A 140 27.16 42.19 -18.51
N THR A 141 27.39 41.29 -17.55
CA THR A 141 28.61 41.32 -16.72
C THR A 141 29.87 41.16 -17.57
N CYS A 142 29.91 40.18 -18.48
CA CYS A 142 31.05 39.99 -19.38
C CYS A 142 31.32 41.22 -20.26
N ILE A 143 30.29 41.87 -20.79
CA ILE A 143 30.43 43.10 -21.58
C ILE A 143 31.08 44.19 -20.75
N THR A 144 30.60 44.43 -19.52
CA THR A 144 31.20 45.45 -18.64
C THR A 144 32.68 45.17 -18.34
N MET A 145 33.04 43.90 -18.14
CA MET A 145 34.43 43.51 -17.92
C MET A 145 35.31 43.77 -19.15
N ILE A 146 34.80 43.49 -20.35
CA ILE A 146 35.52 43.75 -21.60
C ILE A 146 35.70 45.26 -21.81
N GLU A 147 34.65 46.06 -21.58
CA GLU A 147 34.72 47.52 -21.68
C GLU A 147 35.70 48.14 -20.68
N MET A 148 35.81 47.56 -19.48
CA MET A 148 36.81 47.96 -18.49
C MET A 148 38.25 47.62 -18.92
N GLN A 149 38.45 46.52 -19.63
CA GLN A 149 39.77 46.09 -20.13
C GLN A 149 40.24 46.86 -21.37
N GLN A 150 39.31 47.50 -22.09
CA GLN A 150 39.60 48.26 -23.31
C GLN A 150 39.88 49.76 -23.06
N LYS A 151 39.82 50.21 -21.80
CA LYS A 151 40.22 51.56 -21.35
C LYS A 151 41.60 51.51 -20.71
#